data_AF-A0A5N5HFD0-F1
#
_entry.id   AF-A0A5N5HFD0-F1
#
_cell.length_a   1.000
_cell.length_b   1.000
_cell.length_c   1.000
_cell.angle_alpha   90.00
_cell.angle_beta   90.00
_cell.angle_gamma   90.00
#
_symmetry.space_group_name_H-M   'P 1'
#
loop_
_entity.id
_entity.type
_entity.pdbx_description
1 polymer ?
#
loop_
_entity_poly.entity_id
_entity_poly.type
_entity_poly.pdbx_seq_one_letter_code
_entity_poly.pdbx_strand_id
1 'polypeptide(L)'
;MMCLGWDWDPQTRKYGDRRTIDGTWPPGIPEKFSSLVKRVIREAHAHVKEELRVSRAEEILPSMSPDLCIANFYTTTGQLGLHQNRDESRKSLREGLPVVSISIADSADFLYGDERDIAKAENVVWNQEIC
;
A
#
# COMPACT_ATOMS: atom_id res chain seq x y z
N MET A 1 0.14 14.57 -2.50
CA MET A 1 0.87 13.31 -2.21
C MET A 1 2.37 13.60 -2.24
N MET A 2 3.15 12.82 -1.50
CA MET A 2 4.61 12.79 -1.63
C MET A 2 5.08 11.35 -1.66
N CYS A 3 6.23 11.08 -2.26
CA CYS A 3 6.81 9.75 -2.31
C CYS A 3 8.09 9.68 -1.46
N LEU A 4 8.39 8.49 -0.94
CA LEU A 4 9.63 8.13 -0.27
C LEU A 4 10.26 6.95 -1.02
N GLY A 5 11.58 6.99 -1.21
CA GLY A 5 12.31 6.04 -2.05
C GLY A 5 12.23 6.43 -3.53
N TRP A 6 11.33 5.81 -4.28
CA TRP A 6 11.04 6.18 -5.67
C TRP A 6 9.96 7.27 -5.75
N ASP A 7 9.99 8.09 -6.80
CA ASP A 7 8.91 9.03 -7.12
C ASP A 7 7.91 8.37 -8.07
N TRP A 8 6.61 8.54 -7.83
CA TRP A 8 5.57 8.16 -8.76
C TRP A 8 4.97 9.40 -9.41
N ASP A 9 5.03 9.45 -10.74
CA ASP A 9 4.40 10.52 -11.52
C ASP A 9 2.96 10.14 -11.89
N PRO A 10 1.94 10.84 -11.38
CA PRO A 10 0.54 10.58 -11.73
C PRO A 10 0.22 10.84 -13.22
N GLN A 11 0.97 11.71 -13.90
CA GLN A 11 0.73 12.05 -15.31
C GLN A 11 1.25 10.98 -16.24
N THR A 12 2.49 10.53 -16.04
CA THR A 12 3.11 9.51 -16.88
C THR A 12 2.86 8.09 -16.39
N ARG A 13 2.39 7.93 -15.14
CA ARG A 13 2.17 6.64 -14.46
C ARG A 13 3.44 5.80 -14.40
N LYS A 14 4.56 6.46 -14.12
CA LYS A 14 5.88 5.85 -14.07
C LYS A 14 6.59 6.19 -12.78
N TYR A 15 7.40 5.23 -12.34
CA TYR A 15 8.33 5.43 -11.25
C TYR A 15 9.65 6.03 -11.78
N GLY A 16 10.20 6.98 -11.04
CA GLY A 16 11.48 7.63 -11.32
C GLY A 16 12.30 7.82 -10.05
N ASP A 17 13.58 8.08 -10.22
CA ASP A 17 14.53 8.34 -9.14
C ASP A 17 14.57 9.81 -8.72
N ARG A 18 13.88 10.68 -9.47
CA ARG A 18 13.80 12.12 -9.24
C ARG A 18 12.35 12.58 -9.26
N ARG A 19 12.03 13.51 -8.37
CA ARG A 19 10.72 14.11 -8.26
C ARG A 19 10.36 14.92 -9.49
N THR A 20 9.16 14.74 -10.00
CA THR A 20 8.67 15.51 -11.16
C THR A 20 8.50 17.00 -10.89
N ILE A 21 8.21 17.38 -9.65
CA ILE A 21 7.92 18.77 -9.28
C ILE A 21 9.17 19.68 -9.28
N ASP A 22 10.33 19.16 -8.88
CA ASP A 22 11.54 19.96 -8.67
C ASP A 22 12.86 19.26 -9.05
N GLY A 23 12.80 18.02 -9.54
CA GLY A 23 13.97 17.27 -10.01
C GLY A 23 14.93 16.80 -8.92
N THR A 24 14.56 16.92 -7.64
CA THR A 24 15.39 16.40 -6.54
C THR A 24 15.11 14.93 -6.27
N TRP A 25 15.98 14.28 -5.49
CA TRP A 25 15.74 12.92 -5.02
C TRP A 25 14.60 12.90 -4.00
N PRO A 26 13.67 11.93 -4.06
CA PRO A 26 12.74 11.67 -2.97
C PRO A 26 13.51 11.34 -1.68
N PRO A 27 12.99 11.70 -0.50
CA PRO A 27 13.60 11.24 0.75
C PRO A 27 13.58 9.71 0.81
N GLY A 28 14.60 9.10 1.41
CA GLY A 28 14.60 7.66 1.65
C GLY A 28 13.46 7.23 2.58
N ILE A 29 13.05 5.97 2.48
CA ILE A 29 12.07 5.39 3.41
C ILE A 29 12.70 5.29 4.81
N PRO A 30 12.10 5.89 5.84
CA PRO A 30 12.60 5.76 7.21
C PRO A 30 12.68 4.30 7.65
N GLU A 31 13.75 3.90 8.32
CA GLU A 31 13.95 2.52 8.79
C GLU A 31 12.78 2.02 9.65
N LYS A 32 12.16 2.92 10.42
CA LYS A 32 11.00 2.61 11.25
C LYS A 32 9.79 2.16 10.42
N PHE A 33 9.60 2.71 9.22
CA PHE A 33 8.52 2.29 8.31
C PHE A 33 8.80 0.89 7.78
N SER A 34 10.03 0.64 7.31
CA SER A 34 10.44 -0.70 6.85
C SER A 34 10.33 -1.75 7.96
N SER A 35 10.65 -1.38 9.20
CA SER A 35 10.51 -2.24 10.38
C SER A 35 9.05 -2.54 10.71
N LEU A 36 8.18 -1.54 10.60
CA LEU A 36 6.74 -1.70 10.79
C LEU A 36 6.14 -2.63 9.74
N VAL A 37 6.47 -2.44 8.46
CA VAL A 37 6.02 -3.31 7.37
C VAL A 37 6.44 -4.77 7.59
N LYS A 38 7.71 -5.00 7.97
CA LYS A 38 8.20 -6.35 8.32
C LYS A 38 7.42 -6.98 9.47
N ARG A 39 7.07 -6.18 10.49
CA ARG A 39 6.29 -6.64 11.64
C ARG A 39 4.85 -7.02 11.23
N VAL A 40 4.16 -6.14 10.51
CA VAL A 40 2.78 -6.35 10.07
C VAL A 40 2.68 -7.59 9.17
N ILE A 41 3.61 -7.77 8.23
CA ILE A 41 3.63 -8.98 7.38
C ILE A 41 3.80 -10.25 8.21
N ARG A 42 4.70 -10.23 9.21
CA ARG A 42 4.90 -11.39 10.09
C ARG A 42 3.65 -11.70 10.92
N GLU A 43 2.98 -10.68 11.44
CA GLU A 43 1.73 -10.84 12.21
C GLU A 43 0.59 -11.35 11.30
N ALA A 44 0.47 -10.81 10.08
CA ALA A 44 -0.45 -11.30 9.06
C ALA A 44 -0.16 -12.76 8.67
N HIS A 45 1.11 -13.14 8.52
CA HIS A 45 1.48 -14.55 8.28
C HIS A 45 1.05 -15.47 9.40
N ALA A 46 1.20 -15.06 10.67
CA ALA A 46 0.74 -15.85 11.80
C ALA A 46 -0.78 -16.04 11.76
N HIS A 47 -1.52 -14.97 11.49
CA HIS A 47 -2.98 -15.01 11.37
C HIS A 47 -3.45 -15.89 10.21
N VAL A 48 -2.85 -15.74 9.01
CA VAL A 48 -3.18 -16.57 7.84
C VAL A 48 -2.91 -18.05 8.09
N LYS A 49 -1.82 -18.40 8.79
CA LYS A 49 -1.51 -19.80 9.15
C LYS A 49 -2.59 -20.39 10.05
N GLU A 50 -3.06 -19.61 11.02
CA GLU A 50 -4.09 -20.03 11.97
C GLU A 50 -5.47 -20.18 11.30
N GLU A 51 -5.94 -19.13 10.63
CA GLU A 51 -7.27 -19.08 10.02
C GLU A 51 -7.43 -20.08 8.88
N LEU A 52 -6.45 -20.15 7.97
CA LEU A 52 -6.53 -21.01 6.78
C LEU A 52 -5.90 -22.39 7.00
N ARG A 53 -5.33 -22.65 8.19
CA ARG A 53 -4.66 -23.91 8.55
C ARG A 53 -3.57 -24.33 7.55
N VAL A 54 -2.84 -23.36 7.01
CA VAL A 54 -1.73 -23.58 6.07
C VAL A 54 -0.39 -23.52 6.79
N SER A 55 0.60 -24.27 6.30
CA SER A 55 1.96 -24.25 6.87
C SER A 55 2.82 -23.11 6.32
N ARG A 56 2.51 -22.62 5.11
CA ARG A 56 3.31 -21.66 4.33
C ARG A 56 2.45 -20.46 3.91
N ALA A 57 2.24 -19.51 4.83
CA ALA A 57 1.48 -18.29 4.54
C ALA A 57 2.15 -17.42 3.46
N GLU A 58 3.46 -17.58 3.25
CA GLU A 58 4.25 -16.86 2.25
C GLU A 58 3.81 -17.18 0.81
N GLU A 59 3.12 -18.31 0.59
CA GLU A 59 2.52 -18.67 -0.70
C GLU A 59 1.20 -17.92 -0.98
N ILE A 60 0.56 -17.39 0.08
CA ILE A 60 -0.68 -16.63 0.02
C ILE A 60 -0.39 -15.12 0.10
N LEU A 61 0.49 -14.74 1.03
CA LEU A 61 0.94 -13.38 1.27
C LEU A 61 2.47 -13.36 1.23
N PRO A 62 3.10 -13.02 0.10
CA PRO A 62 4.55 -12.97 0.01
C PRO A 62 5.18 -11.96 0.97
N SER A 63 6.36 -12.27 1.49
CA SER A 63 7.19 -11.28 2.19
C SER A 63 7.64 -10.17 1.24
N MET A 64 7.78 -8.94 1.74
CA MET A 64 8.34 -7.85 0.96
C MET A 64 9.19 -6.87 1.79
N SER A 65 10.06 -6.11 1.11
CA SER A 65 10.79 -4.97 1.68
C SER A 65 10.48 -3.72 0.86
N PRO A 66 9.91 -2.65 1.45
CA PRO A 66 9.41 -1.52 0.66
C PRO A 66 10.59 -0.70 0.16
N ASP A 67 10.59 -0.40 -1.12
CA ASP A 67 11.46 0.58 -1.77
C ASP A 67 10.68 1.81 -2.25
N LEU A 68 9.35 1.75 -2.22
CA LEU A 68 8.42 2.83 -2.50
C LEU A 68 7.42 3.00 -1.35
N CYS A 69 7.15 4.25 -0.98
CA CYS A 69 6.02 4.61 -0.12
C CYS A 69 5.38 5.90 -0.64
N ILE A 70 4.06 5.87 -0.85
CA ILE A 70 3.26 7.04 -1.21
C ILE A 70 2.54 7.53 0.05
N ALA A 71 2.87 8.74 0.48
CA ALA A 71 2.18 9.41 1.57
C ALA A 71 1.08 10.32 1.02
N ASN A 72 -0.16 9.96 1.33
CA ASN A 72 -1.34 10.73 1.02
C ASN A 72 -1.79 11.52 2.24
N PHE A 73 -2.19 12.76 2.02
CA PHE A 73 -2.78 13.63 3.03
C PHE A 73 -4.16 14.03 2.56
N TYR A 74 -5.16 13.78 3.40
CA TYR A 74 -6.55 14.08 3.12
C TYR A 74 -7.07 15.10 4.13
N THR A 75 -7.83 16.07 3.65
CA THR A 75 -8.67 16.91 4.49
C THR A 75 -9.99 16.19 4.78
N THR A 76 -10.86 16.79 5.59
CA THR A 76 -12.18 16.22 5.93
C THR A 76 -13.10 15.97 4.72
N THR A 77 -12.81 16.58 3.57
CA THR A 77 -13.53 16.37 2.31
C THR A 77 -12.69 15.65 1.25
N GLY A 78 -11.51 15.15 1.64
CA GLY A 78 -10.58 14.47 0.75
C GLY A 78 -11.15 13.13 0.30
N GLN A 79 -10.98 12.81 -1.00
CA GLN A 79 -11.44 11.56 -1.59
C GLN A 79 -10.40 11.03 -2.56
N LEU A 80 -10.35 9.71 -2.72
CA LEU A 80 -9.58 9.04 -3.76
C LEU A 80 -10.47 8.01 -4.44
N GLY A 81 -10.66 8.15 -5.75
CA GLY A 81 -11.54 7.26 -6.51
C GLY A 81 -10.97 5.85 -6.68
N LEU A 82 -11.83 4.91 -7.10
CA LEU A 82 -11.44 3.52 -7.37
C LEU A 82 -10.31 3.45 -8.41
N HIS A 83 -9.23 2.80 -8.02
CA HIS A 83 -8.03 2.56 -8.82
C HIS A 83 -7.38 1.23 -8.40
N GLN A 84 -6.45 0.75 -9.24
CA GLN A 84 -5.63 -0.41 -8.94
C GLN A 84 -4.17 0.01 -8.94
N ASN A 85 -3.41 -0.49 -7.97
CA ASN A 85 -1.95 -0.42 -7.95
C ASN A 85 -1.41 -1.42 -8.97
N ARG A 86 -1.16 -0.93 -10.18
CA ARG A 86 -0.74 -1.74 -11.34
C ARG A 86 0.45 -1.16 -12.08
N ASP A 87 1.05 -0.12 -11.51
CA ASP A 87 2.18 0.59 -12.13
C ASP A 87 3.53 0.01 -11.66
N GLU A 88 3.49 -0.94 -10.70
CA GLU A 88 4.61 -1.72 -10.21
C GLU A 88 5.24 -2.58 -11.31
N SER A 89 6.47 -3.05 -11.06
CA SER A 89 7.16 -3.89 -12.02
C SER A 89 6.35 -5.17 -12.32
N ARG A 90 6.43 -5.66 -13.57
CA ARG A 90 5.79 -6.93 -13.95
C ARG A 90 6.23 -8.10 -13.08
N LYS A 91 7.44 -8.05 -12.51
CA LYS A 91 7.94 -9.07 -11.59
C LYS A 91 7.16 -9.00 -10.27
N SER A 92 7.10 -7.82 -9.65
CA SER A 92 6.37 -7.57 -8.40
C SER A 92 4.89 -7.97 -8.50
N LEU A 93 4.23 -7.61 -9.60
CA LEU A 93 2.83 -7.97 -9.85
C LEU A 93 2.63 -9.48 -10.01
N ARG A 94 3.52 -10.17 -10.74
CA ARG A 94 3.44 -11.64 -10.90
C ARG A 94 3.72 -12.39 -9.61
N GLU A 95 4.62 -11.86 -8.79
CA GLU A 95 4.94 -12.43 -7.48
C GLU A 95 3.84 -12.15 -6.45
N GLY A 96 2.90 -11.24 -6.74
CA GLY A 96 1.81 -10.91 -5.83
C GLY A 96 2.30 -10.18 -4.58
N LEU A 97 3.36 -9.37 -4.69
CA LEU A 97 3.88 -8.63 -3.53
C LEU A 97 2.78 -7.73 -2.95
N PRO A 98 2.60 -7.74 -1.61
CA PRO A 98 1.48 -7.03 -1.01
C PRO A 98 1.69 -5.52 -1.01
N VAL A 99 0.57 -4.80 -0.95
CA VAL A 99 0.51 -3.38 -0.61
C VAL A 99 0.20 -3.27 0.88
N VAL A 100 1.02 -2.51 1.62
CA VAL A 100 0.76 -2.19 3.03
C VAL A 100 0.36 -0.73 3.13
N SER A 101 -0.87 -0.48 3.59
CA SER A 101 -1.40 0.87 3.85
C SER A 101 -1.39 1.15 5.35
N ILE A 102 -0.98 2.35 5.75
CA ILE A 102 -1.00 2.82 7.14
C ILE A 102 -1.89 4.05 7.19
N SER A 103 -2.89 4.01 8.04
CA SER A 103 -3.84 5.12 8.25
C SER A 103 -3.66 5.69 9.66
N ILE A 104 -3.68 7.02 9.78
CA ILE A 104 -3.43 7.73 11.05
C ILE A 104 -4.46 8.84 11.19
N ALA A 105 -4.92 9.07 12.42
CA ALA A 105 -5.88 10.09 12.82
C ALA A 105 -7.34 9.73 12.44
N ASP A 106 -7.98 10.53 11.59
CA ASP A 106 -9.40 10.41 11.26
C ASP A 106 -9.69 9.10 10.53
N SER A 107 -10.87 8.54 10.78
CA SER A 107 -11.33 7.34 10.08
C SER A 107 -11.60 7.62 8.61
N ALA A 108 -11.48 6.60 7.77
CA ALA A 108 -11.81 6.68 6.35
C ALA A 108 -12.70 5.52 5.91
N ASP A 109 -13.66 5.82 5.04
CA ASP A 109 -14.38 4.81 4.26
C ASP A 109 -13.45 4.27 3.17
N PHE A 110 -13.07 3.00 3.27
CA PHE A 110 -12.23 2.33 2.29
C PHE A 110 -13.06 1.36 1.45
N LEU A 111 -13.18 1.69 0.16
CA LEU A 111 -13.88 0.86 -0.82
C LEU A 111 -12.91 -0.06 -1.56
N TYR A 112 -13.24 -1.34 -1.66
CA TYR A 112 -12.47 -2.33 -2.43
C TYR A 112 -13.39 -3.25 -3.24
N GLY A 113 -12.87 -3.84 -4.32
CA GLY A 113 -13.60 -4.75 -5.18
C GLY A 113 -12.83 -5.10 -6.46
N ASP A 114 -13.34 -6.07 -7.20
CA ASP A 114 -12.70 -6.58 -8.43
C ASP A 114 -12.95 -5.71 -9.67
N GLU A 115 -14.04 -4.95 -9.66
CA GLU A 115 -14.47 -4.10 -10.77
C GLU A 115 -14.37 -2.61 -10.40
N ARG A 116 -14.19 -1.76 -11.42
CA ARG A 116 -14.23 -0.30 -11.25
C ARG A 116 -15.68 0.21 -11.22
N ASP A 117 -16.47 -0.33 -10.29
CA ASP A 117 -17.89 -0.01 -10.09
C ASP A 117 -18.18 0.17 -8.60
N ILE A 118 -18.51 1.40 -8.20
CA ILE A 118 -18.79 1.75 -6.80
C ILE A 118 -20.01 0.99 -6.27
N ALA A 119 -20.99 0.68 -7.11
CA ALA A 119 -22.20 -0.03 -6.68
C ALA A 119 -21.92 -1.49 -6.30
N LYS A 120 -20.79 -2.05 -6.74
CA LYS A 120 -20.35 -3.42 -6.45
C LYS A 120 -19.22 -3.47 -5.42
N ALA A 121 -18.70 -2.33 -4.99
CA ALA A 121 -17.59 -2.28 -4.05
C ALA A 121 -18.05 -2.63 -2.64
N GLU A 122 -17.21 -3.37 -1.92
CA GLU A 122 -17.34 -3.57 -0.48
C GLU A 122 -16.73 -2.36 0.24
N ASN A 123 -17.23 -2.07 1.45
CA ASN A 123 -16.74 -1.00 2.30
C ASN A 123 -16.19 -1.60 3.60
N VAL A 124 -15.03 -1.11 4.02
CA VAL A 124 -14.54 -1.24 5.38
C VAL A 124 -14.17 0.14 5.91
N VAL A 125 -14.53 0.42 7.17
CA VAL A 125 -14.10 1.64 7.85
C VAL A 125 -12.71 1.39 8.44
N TRP A 126 -11.72 2.16 7.98
CA TRP A 126 -10.41 2.19 8.61
C TRP A 126 -10.47 3.07 9.84
N ASN A 127 -10.55 2.45 11.03
CA ASN A 127 -10.49 3.11 12.33
C ASN A 127 -9.19 2.74 13.08
N GLN A 128 -8.91 3.41 14.20
CA GLN A 128 -7.67 3.23 14.98
C GLN A 128 -7.53 1.87 15.69
N GLU A 129 -8.46 0.93 15.48
CA GLU A 129 -8.51 -0.33 16.24
C GLU A 129 -7.82 -1.51 15.55
N ILE A 130 -7.20 -1.30 14.38
CA ILE A 130 -6.52 -2.39 13.66
C ILE A 130 -5.04 -2.03 13.45
N CYS A 131 -4.22 -2.51 14.38
CA CYS A 131 -2.79 -2.75 14.22
C CYS A 131 -2.50 -4.18 14.64
#